data_AF-A0A7S9LQR0-F1
#
_entry.id   AF-A0A7S9LQR0-F1
#
_cell.length_a   1.000
_cell.length_b   1.000
_cell.length_c   1.000
_cell.angle_alpha   90.00
_cell.angle_beta   90.00
_cell.angle_gamma   90.00
#
_symmetry.space_group_name_H-M   'P 1'
#
loop_
_entity.id
_entity.type
_entity.pdbx_description
1 polymer ?
#
loop_
_entity_poly.entity_id
_entity_poly.type
_entity_poly.pdbx_seq_one_letter_code
_entity_poly.pdbx_strand_id
1 'polypeptide(L)'
;MQKRQSILIAALLSIAATTALAQTPPQIRLADPLDYPGEGYCIDVVGVGDTARADLPLVVHNCLPERGSSDRIAEEREGRLFMPAFDACVTAFGVTAPLPGSPVVLRPCGAQESFLPADRLQLFDRTAENRLRLRGSDLCLAAGPDSARTFSPNDRWRTLTMEPCDTVPIARSAWD
;
A
#
# COMPACT_ATOMS: atom_id res chain seq x y z
N MET A 1 34.88 40.63 -61.14
CA MET A 1 33.69 39.75 -61.15
C MET A 1 33.95 38.59 -60.19
N GLN A 2 33.33 38.57 -59.00
CA GLN A 2 33.43 37.41 -58.09
C GLN A 2 32.09 37.26 -57.36
N LYS A 3 31.41 36.14 -57.64
CA LYS A 3 30.04 35.83 -57.23
C LYS A 3 29.98 35.53 -55.74
N ARG A 4 29.06 36.19 -55.02
CA ARG A 4 28.69 35.85 -53.64
C ARG A 4 27.75 34.63 -53.68
N GLN A 5 28.16 33.52 -53.08
CA GLN A 5 27.28 32.38 -52.82
C GLN A 5 26.67 32.54 -51.42
N SER A 6 25.36 32.71 -51.35
CA SER A 6 24.58 32.73 -50.11
C SER A 6 24.38 31.29 -49.64
N ILE A 7 24.87 30.97 -48.44
CA ILE A 7 24.65 29.68 -47.77
C ILE A 7 23.31 29.76 -47.03
N LEU A 8 22.34 28.95 -47.45
CA LEU A 8 21.09 28.68 -46.74
C LEU A 8 21.38 27.69 -45.60
N ILE A 9 21.26 28.15 -44.35
CA ILE A 9 21.30 27.28 -43.17
C ILE A 9 19.89 26.75 -42.94
N ALA A 10 19.67 25.46 -43.23
CA ALA A 10 18.45 24.76 -42.85
C ALA A 10 18.52 24.39 -41.36
N ALA A 11 17.68 25.01 -40.54
CA ALA A 11 17.55 24.65 -39.13
C ALA A 11 16.75 23.35 -39.00
N LEU A 12 17.40 22.27 -38.58
CA LEU A 12 16.72 21.04 -38.15
C LEU A 12 16.10 21.29 -36.76
N LEU A 13 14.76 21.30 -36.67
CA LEU A 13 14.05 21.16 -35.41
C LEU A 13 14.02 19.68 -35.01
N SER A 14 14.80 19.31 -33.99
CA SER A 14 14.73 18.00 -33.33
C SER A 14 13.55 17.97 -32.36
N ILE A 15 12.49 17.24 -32.69
CA ILE A 15 11.38 16.95 -31.77
C ILE A 15 11.86 15.85 -30.81
N ALA A 16 12.18 16.23 -29.57
CA ALA A 16 12.47 15.26 -28.51
C ALA A 16 11.14 14.67 -28.01
N ALA A 17 10.86 13.42 -28.39
CA ALA A 17 9.76 12.66 -27.80
C ALA A 17 10.15 12.26 -26.37
N THR A 18 9.48 12.84 -25.38
CA THR A 18 9.58 12.42 -23.98
C THR A 18 8.77 11.14 -23.81
N THR A 19 9.45 10.00 -23.66
CA THR A 19 8.79 8.76 -23.23
C THR A 19 8.45 8.90 -21.74
N ALA A 20 7.16 9.04 -21.42
CA ALA A 20 6.69 8.91 -20.05
C ALA A 20 6.95 7.48 -19.59
N LEU A 21 7.87 7.30 -18.63
CA LEU A 21 8.05 6.01 -17.97
C LEU A 21 6.75 5.69 -17.22
N ALA A 22 6.12 4.55 -17.53
CA ALA A 22 4.98 4.06 -16.76
C ALA A 22 5.46 3.83 -15.32
N GLN A 23 4.95 4.62 -14.38
CA GLN A 23 5.26 4.44 -12.97
C GLN A 23 4.50 3.22 -12.46
N THR A 24 5.20 2.34 -11.73
CA THR A 24 4.54 1.25 -10.99
C THR A 24 3.51 1.87 -10.04
N PRO A 25 2.25 1.39 -10.04
CA PRO A 25 1.25 1.87 -9.10
C PRO A 25 1.74 1.74 -7.66
N PRO A 26 1.43 2.70 -6.77
CA PRO A 26 1.88 2.65 -5.39
C PRO A 26 1.29 1.43 -4.68
N GLN A 27 2.15 0.64 -4.04
CA GLN A 27 1.77 -0.45 -3.15
C GLN A 27 2.53 -0.27 -1.85
N ILE A 28 1.84 -0.27 -0.71
CA ILE A 28 2.48 -0.26 0.60
C ILE A 28 3.04 -1.66 0.85
N ARG A 29 4.37 -1.76 0.79
CA ARG A 29 5.09 -3.03 0.81
C ARG A 29 5.77 -3.21 2.15
N LEU A 30 5.83 -4.44 2.65
CA LEU A 30 6.64 -4.79 3.81
C LEU A 30 8.12 -4.67 3.45
N ALA A 31 8.88 -3.93 4.25
CA ALA A 31 10.29 -3.64 4.00
C ALA A 31 11.15 -4.93 4.00
N ASP A 32 10.81 -5.89 4.86
CA ASP A 32 11.39 -7.23 4.84
C ASP A 32 10.52 -8.17 3.97
N PRO A 33 11.09 -8.87 2.98
CA PRO A 33 10.32 -9.79 2.13
C PRO A 33 9.89 -11.08 2.85
N LEU A 34 10.36 -11.32 4.08
CA LEU A 34 10.14 -12.51 4.88
C LEU A 34 10.47 -13.79 4.10
N ASP A 35 9.51 -14.72 4.03
CA ASP A 35 9.59 -15.99 3.32
C ASP A 35 9.19 -15.91 1.84
N TYR A 36 9.05 -14.70 1.29
CA TYR A 36 8.80 -14.47 -0.14
C TYR A 36 9.80 -13.47 -0.74
N PRO A 37 11.08 -13.87 -0.92
CA PRO A 37 12.10 -13.01 -1.49
C PRO A 37 11.75 -12.59 -2.93
N GLY A 38 12.12 -11.38 -3.31
CA GLY A 38 11.76 -10.77 -4.60
C GLY A 38 10.76 -9.63 -4.40
N GLU A 39 9.49 -9.86 -4.74
CA GLU A 39 8.43 -8.84 -4.65
C GLU A 39 7.91 -8.61 -3.22
N GLY A 40 8.21 -9.50 -2.27
CA GLY A 40 7.80 -9.33 -0.88
C GLY A 40 6.28 -9.37 -0.69
N TYR A 41 5.80 -8.61 0.29
CA TYR A 41 4.44 -8.67 0.79
C TYR A 41 3.80 -7.27 0.80
N CYS A 42 2.54 -7.17 0.38
CA CYS A 42 1.77 -5.93 0.28
C CYS A 42 0.42 -6.05 0.99
N ILE A 43 -0.15 -4.91 1.39
CA ILE A 43 -1.54 -4.84 1.87
C ILE A 43 -2.48 -5.28 0.74
N ASP A 44 -3.47 -6.11 1.06
CA ASP A 44 -4.31 -6.78 0.07
C ASP A 44 -5.78 -6.87 0.52
N VAL A 45 -6.68 -6.63 -0.43
CA VAL A 45 -8.11 -6.95 -0.30
C VAL A 45 -8.34 -8.38 -0.78
N VAL A 46 -8.99 -9.20 0.05
CA VAL A 46 -9.29 -10.59 -0.30
C VAL A 46 -10.13 -10.67 -1.58
N GLY A 47 -9.68 -11.46 -2.55
CA GLY A 47 -10.33 -11.62 -3.85
C GLY A 47 -9.59 -10.88 -4.96
N VAL A 48 -10.15 -10.84 -6.17
CA VAL A 48 -9.55 -10.14 -7.32
C VAL A 48 -10.64 -9.57 -8.23
N GLY A 49 -10.43 -8.36 -8.74
CA GLY A 49 -11.39 -7.67 -9.61
C GLY A 49 -12.79 -7.63 -8.99
N ASP A 50 -13.79 -8.08 -9.74
CA ASP A 50 -15.20 -8.09 -9.32
C ASP A 50 -15.49 -9.04 -8.13
N THR A 51 -14.54 -9.91 -7.78
CA THR A 51 -14.67 -10.82 -6.62
C THR A 51 -13.99 -10.29 -5.37
N ALA A 52 -13.38 -9.10 -5.42
CA ALA A 52 -12.76 -8.46 -4.26
C ALA A 52 -13.80 -8.18 -3.17
N ARG A 53 -13.43 -8.48 -1.91
CA ARG A 53 -14.29 -8.45 -0.73
C ARG A 53 -13.80 -7.41 0.26
N ALA A 54 -14.08 -6.14 -0.05
CA ALA A 54 -13.77 -5.00 0.83
C ALA A 54 -14.55 -5.00 2.15
N ASP A 55 -15.55 -5.87 2.29
CA ASP A 55 -16.31 -6.09 3.52
C ASP A 55 -15.61 -7.01 4.53
N LEU A 56 -14.54 -7.72 4.10
CA LEU A 56 -13.74 -8.59 4.96
C LEU A 56 -12.50 -7.87 5.51
N PRO A 57 -11.87 -8.39 6.58
CA PRO A 57 -10.54 -7.96 7.01
C PRO A 57 -9.52 -8.00 5.87
N LEU A 58 -8.66 -6.99 5.82
CA LEU A 58 -7.52 -6.98 4.92
C LEU A 58 -6.51 -8.05 5.34
N VAL A 59 -5.72 -8.48 4.37
CA VAL A 59 -4.62 -9.43 4.57
C VAL A 59 -3.32 -8.84 4.05
N VAL A 60 -2.23 -9.53 4.33
CA VAL A 60 -0.96 -9.32 3.65
C VAL A 60 -0.79 -10.45 2.64
N HIS A 61 -0.51 -10.11 1.38
CA HIS A 61 -0.31 -11.08 0.31
C HIS A 61 0.97 -10.73 -0.46
N ASN A 62 1.51 -11.64 -1.26
CA ASN A 62 2.62 -11.29 -2.15
C ASN A 62 2.27 -10.07 -3.00
N CYS A 63 3.22 -9.14 -3.15
CA CYS A 63 3.07 -8.02 -4.08
C CYS A 63 3.01 -8.53 -5.53
N LEU A 64 2.23 -7.84 -6.37
CA LEU A 64 2.04 -8.18 -7.79
C LEU A 64 2.07 -6.91 -8.64
N PRO A 65 3.20 -6.18 -8.68
CA PRO A 65 3.28 -4.87 -9.34
C PRO A 65 3.00 -4.96 -10.85
N GLU A 66 3.49 -6.00 -11.51
CA GLU A 66 3.33 -6.19 -12.96
C GLU A 66 1.88 -6.47 -13.39
N ARG A 67 1.03 -6.93 -12.46
CA ARG A 67 -0.38 -7.22 -12.76
C ARG A 67 -1.29 -6.01 -12.58
N GLY A 68 -0.81 -4.91 -12.01
CA GLY A 68 -1.62 -3.73 -11.74
C GLY A 68 -2.85 -4.04 -10.89
N SER A 69 -2.74 -5.02 -9.97
CA SER A 69 -3.83 -5.52 -9.14
C SER A 69 -4.40 -4.39 -8.28
N SER A 70 -5.57 -3.88 -8.65
CA SER A 70 -6.18 -2.71 -8.01
C SER A 70 -6.51 -2.94 -6.53
N ASP A 71 -6.69 -4.21 -6.16
CA ASP A 71 -6.86 -4.76 -4.81
C ASP A 71 -5.64 -4.65 -3.89
N ARG A 72 -4.45 -4.33 -4.44
CA ARG A 72 -3.19 -4.16 -3.70
C ARG A 72 -2.58 -2.76 -3.81
N ILE A 73 -3.25 -1.86 -4.54
CA ILE A 73 -2.82 -0.47 -4.64
C ILE A 73 -3.23 0.23 -3.36
N ALA A 74 -2.24 0.78 -2.66
CA ALA A 74 -2.43 1.54 -1.44
C ALA A 74 -1.42 2.70 -1.43
N GLU A 75 -1.87 3.86 -0.98
CA GLU A 75 -1.08 5.09 -0.95
C GLU A 75 -1.27 5.84 0.36
N GLU A 76 -0.18 6.41 0.88
CA GLU A 76 -0.26 7.28 2.04
C GLU A 76 -0.83 8.66 1.63
N ARG A 77 -1.96 9.05 2.21
CA ARG A 77 -2.61 10.37 2.00
C ARG A 77 -2.99 10.98 3.33
N GLU A 78 -2.33 12.08 3.70
CA GLU A 78 -2.64 12.85 4.92
C GLU A 78 -2.65 11.98 6.20
N GLY A 79 -1.71 11.02 6.29
CA GLY A 79 -1.61 10.06 7.39
C GLY A 79 -2.61 8.91 7.32
N ARG A 80 -3.34 8.72 6.22
CA ARG A 80 -4.20 7.55 5.98
C ARG A 80 -3.60 6.66 4.92
N LEU A 81 -3.91 5.37 4.96
CA LEU A 81 -3.62 4.45 3.85
C LEU A 81 -4.87 4.34 2.99
N PHE A 82 -4.86 4.98 1.83
CA PHE A 82 -5.97 5.03 0.90
C PHE A 82 -5.82 3.95 -0.17
N MET A 83 -6.90 3.22 -0.45
CA MET A 83 -6.97 2.20 -1.50
C MET A 83 -7.91 2.70 -2.61
N PRO A 84 -7.37 3.24 -3.72
CA PRO A 84 -8.15 3.98 -4.72
C PRO A 84 -9.22 3.15 -5.42
N ALA A 85 -9.01 1.84 -5.58
CA ALA A 85 -9.96 0.94 -6.22
C ALA A 85 -11.29 0.81 -5.45
N PHE A 86 -11.28 1.13 -4.15
CA PHE A 86 -12.43 0.99 -3.25
C PHE A 86 -12.90 2.32 -2.68
N ASP A 87 -12.25 3.44 -3.05
CA ASP A 87 -12.49 4.78 -2.47
C ASP A 87 -12.56 4.74 -0.92
N ALA A 88 -11.61 4.01 -0.32
CA ALA A 88 -11.64 3.68 1.10
C ALA A 88 -10.26 3.75 1.75
N CYS A 89 -10.26 3.90 3.07
CA CYS A 89 -9.07 3.95 3.89
C CYS A 89 -8.97 2.70 4.78
N VAL A 90 -7.73 2.22 4.96
CA VAL A 90 -7.41 1.17 5.94
C VAL A 90 -7.74 1.69 7.33
N THR A 91 -8.57 0.94 8.05
CA THR A 91 -9.13 1.32 9.35
C THR A 91 -8.86 0.23 10.36
N ALA A 92 -8.22 0.56 11.48
CA ALA A 92 -8.09 -0.35 12.60
C ALA A 92 -9.46 -0.69 13.18
N PHE A 93 -9.80 -1.97 13.29
CA PHE A 93 -11.08 -2.38 13.85
C PHE A 93 -11.09 -2.21 15.38
N GLY A 94 -12.11 -1.51 15.88
CA GLY A 94 -12.31 -1.30 17.31
C GLY A 94 -13.59 -0.51 17.57
N VAL A 95 -14.15 -0.66 18.77
CA VAL A 95 -15.40 0.01 19.17
C VAL A 95 -15.15 1.49 19.52
N THR A 96 -14.16 1.72 20.37
CA THR A 96 -13.68 3.05 20.77
C THR A 96 -12.20 3.24 20.50
N ALA A 97 -11.45 2.14 20.60
CA ALA A 97 -10.05 1.97 20.24
C ALA A 97 -9.82 0.52 19.78
N PRO A 98 -8.77 0.24 18.99
CA PRO A 98 -8.37 -1.12 18.68
C PRO A 98 -7.63 -1.75 19.86
N LEU A 99 -7.64 -3.08 19.93
CA LEU A 99 -6.83 -3.86 20.86
C LEU A 99 -5.67 -4.53 20.11
N PRO A 100 -4.62 -4.99 20.80
CA PRO A 100 -3.63 -5.90 20.20
C PRO A 100 -4.31 -7.08 19.48
N GLY A 101 -3.89 -7.37 18.26
CA GLY A 101 -4.48 -8.36 17.38
C GLY A 101 -5.74 -7.91 16.64
N SER A 102 -6.22 -6.67 16.82
CA SER A 102 -7.33 -6.13 16.04
C SER A 102 -7.02 -6.20 14.54
N PRO A 103 -7.92 -6.72 13.69
CA PRO A 103 -7.74 -6.65 12.25
C PRO A 103 -7.86 -5.21 11.74
N VAL A 104 -7.48 -5.00 10.49
CA VAL A 104 -7.83 -3.78 9.76
C VAL A 104 -8.85 -4.09 8.66
N VAL A 105 -9.73 -3.14 8.40
CA VAL A 105 -10.82 -3.23 7.40
C VAL A 105 -10.84 -1.98 6.53
N LEU A 106 -11.52 -2.02 5.39
CA LEU A 106 -11.78 -0.83 4.60
C LEU A 106 -13.04 -0.10 5.06
N ARG A 107 -12.94 1.21 5.23
CA ARG A 107 -14.09 2.11 5.43
C ARG A 107 -13.90 3.38 4.63
N PRO A 108 -14.98 4.10 4.28
CA PRO A 108 -14.85 5.41 3.67
C PRO A 108 -13.93 6.29 4.52
N CYS A 109 -13.07 7.06 3.86
CA CYS A 109 -12.10 7.88 4.55
C CYS A 109 -12.79 8.96 5.40
N GLY A 110 -12.46 9.05 6.68
CA GLY A 110 -13.07 10.00 7.61
C GLY A 110 -14.51 9.68 8.01
N ALA A 111 -15.01 8.47 7.72
CA ALA A 111 -16.35 8.06 8.12
C ALA A 111 -16.54 8.16 9.65
N GLN A 112 -17.73 8.61 10.06
CA GLN A 112 -18.17 8.58 11.45
C GLN A 112 -19.37 7.65 11.53
N GLU A 113 -19.09 6.37 11.80
CA GLU A 113 -20.11 5.34 11.97
C GLU A 113 -20.29 5.03 13.46
N SER A 114 -21.51 4.68 13.86
CA SER A 114 -21.77 4.18 15.21
C SER A 114 -20.87 2.98 15.49
N PHE A 115 -20.12 3.03 16.60
CA PHE A 115 -19.18 1.98 17.03
C PHE A 115 -17.97 1.77 16.11
N LEU A 116 -17.71 2.69 15.17
CA LEU A 116 -16.49 2.70 14.36
C LEU A 116 -16.10 4.15 14.04
N PRO A 117 -15.34 4.81 14.94
CA PRO A 117 -14.87 6.18 14.75
C PRO A 117 -13.69 6.20 13.77
N ALA A 118 -13.97 6.04 12.48
CA ALA A 118 -12.95 5.82 11.46
C ALA A 118 -11.99 7.01 11.30
N ASP A 119 -12.48 8.23 11.55
CA ASP A 119 -11.70 9.46 11.54
C ASP A 119 -10.39 9.40 12.36
N ARG A 120 -10.41 8.73 13.53
CA ARG A 120 -9.22 8.47 14.35
C ARG A 120 -8.59 7.10 14.10
N LEU A 121 -9.38 6.10 13.72
CA LEU A 121 -8.90 4.72 13.52
C LEU A 121 -8.24 4.49 12.14
N GLN A 122 -8.17 5.52 11.30
CA GLN A 122 -7.52 5.50 9.99
C GLN A 122 -6.21 6.32 9.94
N LEU A 123 -5.83 6.98 11.05
CA LEU A 123 -4.67 7.86 11.08
C LEU A 123 -3.43 7.13 11.59
N PHE A 124 -2.39 7.10 10.78
CA PHE A 124 -1.11 6.49 11.06
C PHE A 124 0.01 7.54 11.02
N ASP A 125 0.97 7.38 11.92
CA ASP A 125 2.23 8.11 11.93
C ASP A 125 3.35 7.13 11.60
N ARG A 126 4.24 7.52 10.67
CA ARG A 126 5.44 6.75 10.36
C ARG A 126 6.49 6.94 11.44
N THR A 127 7.03 5.85 12.00
CA THR A 127 8.14 5.90 12.96
C THR A 127 9.48 6.03 12.26
N ALA A 128 10.57 6.23 13.02
CA ALA A 128 11.93 6.28 12.47
C ALA A 128 12.35 4.94 11.83
N GLU A 129 11.76 3.83 12.25
CA GLU A 129 11.98 2.48 11.72
C GLU A 129 10.96 2.12 10.63
N ASN A 130 10.35 3.12 9.97
CA ASN A 130 9.38 2.92 8.90
C ASN A 130 8.12 2.14 9.30
N ARG A 131 7.77 2.13 10.59
CA ARG A 131 6.54 1.47 11.06
C ARG A 131 5.34 2.39 10.93
N LEU A 132 4.18 1.84 10.61
CA LEU A 132 2.91 2.57 10.57
C LEU A 132 2.20 2.43 11.91
N ARG A 133 2.43 3.38 12.82
CA ARG A 133 1.80 3.39 14.15
C ARG A 133 0.46 4.12 14.09
N LEU A 134 -0.59 3.54 14.65
CA LEU A 134 -1.88 4.22 14.77
C LEU A 134 -1.74 5.45 15.68
N ARG A 135 -2.13 6.63 15.18
CA ARG A 135 -2.02 7.90 15.90
C ARG A 135 -2.81 7.85 17.20
N GLY A 136 -2.17 8.23 18.30
CA GLY A 136 -2.77 8.19 19.64
C GLY A 136 -2.83 6.79 20.27
N SER A 137 -2.08 5.82 19.73
CA SER A 137 -1.95 4.46 20.24
C SER A 137 -0.49 3.98 20.17
N ASP A 138 -0.18 2.91 20.89
CA ASP A 138 1.10 2.19 20.82
C ASP A 138 1.04 0.96 19.90
N LEU A 139 0.00 0.88 19.05
CA LEU A 139 -0.19 -0.21 18.10
C LEU A 139 0.35 0.16 16.71
N CYS A 140 1.08 -0.77 16.10
CA CYS A 140 1.63 -0.70 14.76
C CYS A 140 0.90 -1.67 13.83
N LEU A 141 0.67 -1.27 12.59
CA LEU A 141 0.21 -2.16 11.54
C LEU A 141 1.29 -3.23 11.26
N ALA A 142 0.89 -4.50 11.28
CA ALA A 142 1.83 -5.60 11.15
C ALA A 142 1.29 -6.79 10.38
N ALA A 143 2.19 -7.45 9.64
CA ALA A 143 1.96 -8.77 9.07
C ALA A 143 2.00 -9.85 10.17
N GLY A 144 1.13 -10.85 10.08
CA GLY A 144 1.11 -12.01 10.98
C GLY A 144 2.41 -12.81 10.97
N PRO A 145 2.72 -13.53 12.06
CA PRO A 145 3.95 -14.33 12.16
C PRO A 145 3.93 -15.54 11.23
N ASP A 146 2.74 -16.09 10.99
CA ASP A 146 2.53 -17.27 10.17
C ASP A 146 2.10 -16.89 8.75
N SER A 147 2.51 -17.71 7.79
CA SER A 147 2.09 -17.61 6.39
C SER A 147 1.50 -18.94 5.93
N ALA A 148 0.46 -18.86 5.10
CA ALA A 148 -0.15 -20.00 4.46
C ALA A 148 -0.21 -19.80 2.94
N ARG A 149 -0.34 -20.88 2.18
CA ARG A 149 -0.57 -20.77 0.73
C ARG A 149 -1.99 -20.29 0.45
N THR A 150 -2.19 -19.66 -0.70
CA THR A 150 -3.55 -19.42 -1.23
C THR A 150 -3.98 -20.58 -2.13
N PHE A 151 -4.84 -20.30 -3.12
CA PHE A 151 -5.22 -21.26 -4.16
C PHE A 151 -4.07 -21.55 -5.15
N SER A 152 -3.10 -20.63 -5.28
CA SER A 152 -1.87 -20.85 -6.03
C SER A 152 -0.82 -21.52 -5.12
N PRO A 153 -0.04 -22.50 -5.63
CA PRO A 153 1.00 -23.15 -4.85
C PRO A 153 2.17 -22.23 -4.49
N ASN A 154 2.33 -21.12 -5.21
CA ASN A 154 3.42 -20.15 -5.06
C ASN A 154 3.03 -18.94 -4.22
N ASP A 155 1.74 -18.65 -4.14
CA ASP A 155 1.23 -17.46 -3.49
C ASP A 155 1.01 -17.75 -2.00
N ARG A 156 1.33 -16.76 -1.18
CA ARG A 156 1.31 -16.80 0.27
C ARG A 156 0.55 -15.59 0.80
N TRP A 157 -0.12 -15.80 1.92
CA TRP A 157 -0.79 -14.76 2.65
C TRP A 157 -0.49 -14.85 4.15
N ARG A 158 -0.68 -13.72 4.84
CA ARG A 158 -0.57 -13.56 6.30
C ARG A 158 -1.72 -12.69 6.78
N THR A 159 -2.02 -12.74 8.07
CA THR A 159 -2.96 -11.79 8.68
C THR A 159 -2.38 -10.37 8.63
N LEU A 160 -3.24 -9.35 8.62
CA LEU A 160 -2.87 -7.94 8.80
C LEU A 160 -3.58 -7.40 10.03
N THR A 161 -2.82 -7.07 11.08
CA THR A 161 -3.36 -6.72 12.39
C THR A 161 -2.65 -5.53 13.01
N MET A 162 -3.27 -4.95 14.03
CA MET A 162 -2.68 -3.95 14.91
C MET A 162 -1.96 -4.66 16.06
N GLU A 163 -0.65 -4.51 16.17
CA GLU A 163 0.18 -5.18 17.18
C GLU A 163 0.96 -4.18 18.02
N PRO A 164 1.32 -4.48 19.29
CA PRO A 164 2.11 -3.55 20.09
C PRO A 164 3.46 -3.27 19.43
N CYS A 165 3.75 -1.98 19.19
CA CYS A 165 4.95 -1.56 18.47
C CYS A 165 6.24 -2.00 19.18
N ASP A 166 6.26 -2.08 20.51
CA ASP A 166 7.44 -2.45 21.29
C ASP A 166 7.82 -3.94 21.17
N THR A 167 6.85 -4.81 20.86
CA THR A 167 7.05 -6.27 20.82
C THR A 167 7.00 -6.86 19.42
N VAL A 168 6.30 -6.22 18.47
CA VAL A 168 6.26 -6.71 17.10
C VAL A 168 7.63 -6.54 16.42
N PRO A 169 8.18 -7.59 15.78
CA PRO A 169 9.45 -7.49 15.06
C PRO A 169 9.39 -6.50 13.89
N ILE A 170 10.47 -5.73 13.69
CA ILE A 170 10.59 -4.76 12.59
C ILE A 170 10.31 -5.43 11.24
N ALA A 171 10.83 -6.64 11.02
CA ALA A 171 10.61 -7.41 9.80
C ALA A 171 9.11 -7.64 9.46
N ARG A 172 8.21 -7.54 10.44
CA ARG A 172 6.76 -7.69 10.24
C ARG A 172 5.98 -6.38 10.32
N SER A 173 6.63 -5.26 10.61
CA SER A 173 5.93 -4.01 10.91
C SER A 173 6.51 -2.76 10.25
N ALA A 174 7.63 -2.86 9.53
CA ALA A 174 8.18 -1.78 8.73
C ALA A 174 7.67 -1.88 7.30
N TRP A 175 7.20 -0.75 6.76
CA TRP A 175 6.55 -0.66 5.46
C TRP A 175 7.25 0.40 4.58
N ASP A 176 7.33 0.18 3.28
CA ASP A 176 7.90 1.08 2.27
C ASP A 176 6.82 1.51 1.26
#